data_AF-A0A2G6HVM3-F1
#
_entry.id   AF-A0A2G6HVM3-F1
#
_cell.length_a   1.000
_cell.length_b   1.000
_cell.length_c   1.000
_cell.angle_alpha   90.00
_cell.angle_beta   90.00
_cell.angle_gamma   90.00
#
_symmetry.space_group_name_H-M   'P 1'
#
loop_
_entity.id
_entity.type
_entity.pdbx_description
1 polymer ?
#
loop_
_entity_poly.entity_id
_entity_poly.type
_entity_poly.pdbx_seq_one_letter_code
_entity_poly.pdbx_strand_id
1 'polypeptide(L)'
;MKKISIILIITSLIPAFAQVGTIKGKITNSAGEAIVAAKLVFTEEETTTFEQTLESKEDGSFIMTGLKPGHTYTITVDKEGYNTQLFKYKQWIGVNKEIVEISMETIEEATKRLYEEQGIDPEQVEYDIAAREHYNAAVTSYKAKDYPTALTEMEQSYEKYNLIEEEEAKAELISIPRFYAIVAYFNQKLELSKELCELYLAMKPDDPNILKLQETVAREIAGTSAQNLYNNAIDLINNNDDAGATKLLKQIIENDPEFGLAYFQMGKIKTREFEFEEAVKYYKQFLKVDPNHKLAAEAKELIVTLSE
;
A
#
# COMPACT_ATOMS: atom_id res chain seq x y z
N MET A 1 64.04 27.77 -62.57
CA MET A 1 63.59 28.35 -61.28
C MET A 1 62.16 28.86 -61.42
N LYS A 2 61.17 28.16 -60.88
CA LYS A 2 59.86 28.71 -60.51
C LYS A 2 59.30 27.84 -59.38
N LYS A 3 58.84 28.52 -58.34
CA LYS A 3 58.70 28.08 -56.95
C LYS A 3 57.53 27.09 -56.78
N ILE A 4 57.77 26.05 -55.98
CA ILE A 4 56.75 25.15 -55.42
C ILE A 4 56.03 25.95 -54.31
N SER A 5 54.74 26.24 -54.50
CA SER A 5 53.90 26.77 -53.44
C SER A 5 53.25 25.61 -52.69
N ILE A 6 53.73 25.37 -51.48
CA ILE A 6 53.15 24.45 -50.50
C ILE A 6 51.86 25.09 -49.99
N ILE A 7 50.71 24.46 -50.26
CA ILE A 7 49.43 24.81 -49.64
C ILE A 7 49.45 24.24 -48.22
N LEU A 8 49.60 25.13 -47.26
CA LEU A 8 49.51 24.84 -45.84
C LEU A 8 48.03 24.61 -45.49
N ILE A 9 47.61 23.34 -45.38
CA ILE A 9 46.29 22.99 -44.85
C ILE A 9 46.33 23.22 -43.35
N ILE A 10 45.79 24.35 -42.91
CA ILE A 10 45.56 24.63 -41.49
C ILE A 10 44.34 23.82 -41.07
N THR A 11 44.55 22.61 -40.57
CA THR A 11 43.51 21.88 -39.81
C THR A 11 43.36 22.58 -38.47
N SER A 12 42.42 23.51 -38.36
CA SER A 12 41.97 23.98 -37.06
C SER A 12 41.34 22.79 -36.33
N LEU A 13 42.05 22.24 -35.34
CA LEU A 13 41.44 21.45 -34.28
C LEU A 13 40.44 22.36 -33.57
N ILE A 14 39.16 22.27 -33.97
CA ILE A 14 38.08 22.76 -33.12
C ILE A 14 38.12 21.85 -31.89
N PRO A 15 38.36 22.38 -30.68
CA PRO A 15 38.30 21.55 -29.49
C PRO A 15 36.91 20.90 -29.45
N ALA A 16 36.88 19.57 -29.35
CA ALA A 16 35.68 18.79 -29.17
C ALA A 16 35.09 19.06 -27.78
N PHE A 17 34.56 20.26 -27.57
CA PHE A 17 33.46 20.41 -26.63
C PHE A 17 32.36 19.54 -27.20
N ALA A 18 32.13 18.38 -26.58
CA ALA A 18 30.98 17.56 -26.86
C ALA A 18 29.78 18.52 -26.88
N GLN A 19 29.17 18.72 -28.05
CA GLN A 19 27.92 19.45 -28.16
C GLN A 19 26.87 18.56 -27.50
N VAL A 20 26.80 18.66 -26.18
CA VAL A 20 25.78 18.00 -25.39
C VAL A 20 24.45 18.64 -25.75
N GLY A 21 23.46 17.79 -25.98
CA GLY A 21 22.10 18.20 -26.26
C GLY A 21 21.51 18.98 -25.10
N THR A 22 20.72 19.98 -25.47
CA THR A 22 19.88 20.74 -24.54
C THR A 22 18.42 20.57 -24.94
N ILE A 23 17.57 20.32 -23.96
CA ILE A 23 16.13 20.41 -24.09
C ILE A 23 15.64 21.56 -23.21
N LYS A 24 14.82 22.43 -23.78
CA LYS A 24 14.07 23.45 -23.05
C LYS A 24 12.59 23.26 -23.31
N GLY A 25 11.75 23.56 -22.32
CA GLY A 25 10.32 23.56 -22.52
C GLY A 25 9.56 24.12 -21.35
N LYS A 26 8.23 24.02 -21.43
CA LYS A 26 7.30 24.46 -20.40
C LYS A 26 6.33 23.33 -20.07
N ILE A 27 6.06 23.14 -18.78
CA ILE A 27 5.00 22.26 -18.30
C ILE A 27 3.78 23.11 -18.01
N THR A 28 2.65 22.76 -18.64
CA THR A 28 1.38 23.46 -18.48
C THR A 28 0.25 22.49 -18.17
N ASN A 29 -0.91 22.99 -17.75
CA ASN A 29 -2.14 22.21 -17.71
C ASN A 29 -2.90 22.29 -19.05
N SER A 30 -4.05 21.63 -19.14
CA SER A 30 -4.93 21.65 -20.32
C SER A 30 -5.45 23.06 -20.68
N ALA A 31 -5.42 24.00 -19.75
CA ALA A 31 -5.76 25.42 -19.97
C ALA A 31 -4.56 26.29 -20.39
N GLY A 32 -3.35 25.72 -20.48
CA GLY A 32 -2.11 26.43 -20.84
C GLY A 32 -1.44 27.18 -19.67
N GLU A 33 -1.94 27.00 -18.45
CA GLU A 33 -1.36 27.60 -17.24
C GLU A 33 -0.11 26.84 -16.79
N ALA A 34 0.88 27.54 -16.25
CA ALA A 34 2.14 26.93 -15.84
C ALA A 34 1.98 25.99 -14.63
N ILE A 35 2.54 24.78 -14.73
CA ILE A 35 2.64 23.87 -13.59
C ILE A 35 4.02 24.03 -12.95
N VAL A 36 4.02 24.52 -11.71
CA VAL A 36 5.22 24.73 -10.89
C VAL A 36 5.65 23.44 -10.22
N ALA A 37 6.96 23.20 -10.14
CA ALA A 37 7.54 22.04 -9.45
C ALA A 37 6.94 20.69 -9.91
N ALA A 38 6.71 20.53 -11.20
CA ALA A 38 6.52 19.22 -11.82
C ALA A 38 7.88 18.54 -11.92
N LYS A 39 7.97 17.29 -11.48
CA LYS A 39 9.20 16.51 -11.47
C LYS A 39 9.41 15.89 -12.84
N LEU A 40 10.55 16.19 -13.47
CA LEU A 40 10.97 15.57 -14.73
C LEU A 40 12.14 14.62 -14.47
N VAL A 41 12.04 13.39 -14.95
CA VAL A 41 13.10 12.38 -14.88
C VAL A 41 13.50 11.97 -16.29
N PHE A 42 14.79 12.13 -16.61
CA PHE A 42 15.38 11.77 -17.90
C PHE A 42 16.25 10.54 -17.72
N THR A 43 15.86 9.43 -18.33
CA THR A 43 16.57 8.15 -18.25
C THR A 43 17.07 7.77 -19.64
N GLU A 44 18.37 7.52 -19.77
CA GLU A 44 18.99 7.04 -21.02
C GLU A 44 18.59 5.57 -21.25
N GLU A 45 18.13 5.21 -22.45
CA GLU A 45 17.73 3.83 -22.75
C GLU A 45 18.92 2.91 -23.02
N GLU A 46 20.02 3.47 -23.55
CA GLU A 46 21.20 2.70 -23.90
C GLU A 46 22.07 2.33 -22.69
N THR A 47 21.88 2.99 -21.54
CA THR A 47 22.62 2.70 -20.31
C THR A 47 21.73 2.84 -19.07
N THR A 48 21.85 1.92 -18.10
CA THR A 48 21.08 1.98 -16.84
C THR A 48 21.64 2.97 -15.82
N THR A 49 22.67 3.75 -16.19
CA THR A 49 23.43 4.58 -15.24
C THR A 49 23.16 6.07 -15.38
N PHE A 50 22.52 6.51 -16.46
CA PHE A 50 22.19 7.91 -16.64
C PHE A 50 20.72 8.16 -16.31
N GLU A 51 20.51 8.81 -15.17
CA GLU A 51 19.24 9.37 -14.75
C GLU A 51 19.48 10.80 -14.28
N GLN A 52 18.68 11.76 -14.75
CA GLN A 52 18.71 13.15 -14.28
C GLN A 52 17.30 13.59 -13.89
N THR A 53 17.17 14.15 -12.70
CA THR A 53 15.91 14.70 -12.19
C THR A 53 15.99 16.21 -12.11
N LEU A 54 14.94 16.90 -12.53
CA LEU A 54 14.77 18.34 -12.33
C LEU A 54 13.30 18.67 -12.04
N GLU A 55 13.04 19.91 -11.67
CA GLU A 55 11.68 20.43 -11.47
C GLU A 55 11.42 21.62 -12.38
N SER A 56 10.16 21.76 -12.82
CA SER A 56 9.71 22.97 -13.52
C SER A 56 9.70 24.18 -12.57
N LYS A 57 10.01 25.36 -13.13
CA LYS A 57 10.07 26.63 -12.40
C LYS A 57 8.68 27.23 -12.17
N GLU A 58 8.63 28.40 -11.53
CA GLU A 58 7.39 29.17 -11.28
C GLU A 58 6.61 29.50 -12.56
N ASP A 59 7.30 29.73 -13.67
CA ASP A 59 6.68 29.94 -14.99
C ASP A 59 6.44 28.63 -15.75
N GLY A 60 6.60 27.47 -15.10
CA GLY A 60 6.48 26.14 -15.68
C GLY A 60 7.68 25.75 -16.55
N SER A 61 8.67 26.62 -16.74
CA SER A 61 9.80 26.33 -17.63
C SER A 61 10.79 25.33 -17.02
N PHE A 62 11.44 24.55 -17.88
CA PHE A 62 12.55 23.68 -17.49
C PHE A 62 13.67 23.70 -18.54
N ILE A 63 14.88 23.36 -18.11
CA ILE A 63 16.06 23.25 -18.98
C ILE A 63 16.85 22.02 -18.57
N MET A 64 16.94 21.03 -19.47
CA MET A 64 17.81 19.86 -19.35
C MET A 64 19.02 20.04 -20.26
N THR A 65 20.23 19.87 -19.73
CA THR A 65 21.49 19.91 -20.49
C THR A 65 22.27 18.62 -20.25
N GLY A 66 23.28 18.35 -21.08
CA GLY A 66 24.13 17.17 -20.88
C GLY A 66 23.64 15.91 -21.59
N LEU A 67 22.65 16.01 -22.48
CA LEU A 67 22.16 14.85 -23.23
C LEU A 67 23.18 14.42 -24.28
N LYS A 68 23.51 13.14 -24.32
CA LYS A 68 24.50 12.59 -25.25
C LYS A 68 23.91 12.49 -26.64
N PRO A 69 24.58 13.04 -27.66
CA PRO A 69 24.17 12.83 -29.04
C PRO A 69 24.17 11.36 -29.45
N GLY A 70 23.15 10.94 -30.19
CA GLY A 70 22.93 9.57 -30.64
C GLY A 70 22.06 8.72 -29.70
N HIS A 71 21.83 9.17 -28.47
CA HIS A 71 21.11 8.43 -27.44
C HIS A 71 19.62 8.75 -27.39
N THR A 72 18.85 7.81 -26.85
CA THR A 72 17.41 7.90 -26.64
C THR A 72 17.13 8.04 -25.15
N TYR A 73 16.26 8.98 -24.81
CA TYR A 73 15.86 9.28 -23.45
C TYR A 73 14.38 9.00 -23.29
N THR A 74 14.03 8.23 -22.26
CA THR A 74 12.69 8.23 -21.70
C THR A 74 12.58 9.39 -20.74
N ILE A 75 11.55 10.22 -20.91
CA ILE A 75 11.29 11.41 -20.10
C ILE A 75 9.96 11.19 -19.41
N THR A 76 9.99 11.17 -18.08
CA THR A 76 8.81 11.04 -17.23
C THR A 76 8.52 12.39 -16.57
N VAL A 77 7.28 12.85 -16.65
CA VAL A 77 6.83 14.08 -15.99
C VAL A 77 5.75 13.72 -14.99
N ASP A 78 5.98 14.08 -13.73
CA ASP A 78 5.14 13.70 -12.59
C ASP A 78 4.77 14.92 -11.75
N LYS A 79 3.49 15.02 -11.40
CA LYS A 79 2.96 16.05 -10.51
C LYS A 79 1.72 15.52 -9.80
N GLU A 80 1.63 15.73 -8.49
CA GLU A 80 0.43 15.41 -7.72
C GLU A 80 -0.82 16.06 -8.32
N GLY A 81 -1.88 15.28 -8.49
CA GLY A 81 -3.14 15.70 -9.13
C GLY A 81 -3.19 15.55 -10.65
N TYR A 82 -2.07 15.23 -11.31
CA TYR A 82 -1.98 15.05 -12.76
C TYR A 82 -1.65 13.61 -13.13
N ASN A 83 -2.05 13.20 -14.33
CA ASN A 83 -1.62 11.93 -14.89
C ASN A 83 -0.12 11.99 -15.25
N THR A 84 0.65 10.98 -14.82
CA THR A 84 2.08 10.90 -15.14
C THR A 84 2.26 10.69 -16.64
N GLN A 85 3.04 11.57 -17.28
CA GLN A 85 3.29 11.49 -18.72
C GLN A 85 4.68 10.91 -19.01
N LEU A 86 4.76 10.09 -20.06
CA LEU A 86 6.00 9.49 -20.52
C LEU A 86 6.18 9.69 -22.03
N PHE A 87 7.36 10.15 -22.44
CA PHE A 87 7.70 10.29 -23.86
C PHE A 87 9.15 9.93 -24.14
N LYS A 88 9.40 9.43 -25.36
CA LYS A 88 10.73 9.11 -25.86
C LYS A 88 11.29 10.25 -26.68
N TYR A 89 12.54 10.61 -26.43
CA TYR A 89 13.26 11.63 -27.18
C TYR A 89 14.64 11.13 -27.61
N LYS A 90 14.91 11.16 -28.92
CA LYS A 90 16.23 10.87 -29.47
C LYS A 90 17.03 12.16 -29.65
N GLN A 91 18.16 12.26 -28.95
CA GLN A 91 19.08 13.38 -29.07
C GLN A 91 19.97 13.20 -30.29
N TRP A 92 19.93 14.14 -31.24
CA TRP A 92 20.80 14.13 -32.42
C TRP A 92 22.00 15.07 -32.25
N ILE A 93 23.08 14.83 -33.00
CA ILE A 93 24.29 15.68 -32.96
C ILE A 93 23.93 17.10 -33.38
N GLY A 94 24.34 18.09 -32.58
CA GLY A 94 24.13 19.52 -32.87
C GLY A 94 22.68 20.01 -32.75
N VAL A 95 21.75 19.18 -32.27
CA VAL A 95 20.35 19.56 -32.07
C VAL A 95 20.13 20.08 -30.66
N ASN A 96 19.67 21.32 -30.54
CA ASN A 96 19.00 21.80 -29.34
C ASN A 96 17.50 21.73 -29.61
N LYS A 97 16.76 21.02 -28.75
CA LYS A 97 15.31 20.87 -28.91
C LYS A 97 14.60 21.84 -27.97
N GLU A 98 13.71 22.63 -28.54
CA GLU A 98 12.68 23.32 -27.78
C GLU A 98 11.42 22.45 -27.85
N ILE A 99 11.02 21.88 -26.72
CA ILE A 99 9.70 21.27 -26.55
C ILE A 99 8.80 22.44 -26.18
N VAL A 100 8.02 22.91 -27.14
CA VAL A 100 7.29 24.18 -27.01
C VAL A 100 6.32 24.14 -25.82
N GLU A 101 5.71 22.98 -25.54
CA GLU A 101 4.81 22.80 -24.40
C GLU A 101 4.57 21.31 -24.11
N ILE A 102 4.60 20.90 -22.84
CA ILE A 102 4.11 19.60 -22.36
C ILE A 102 2.87 19.92 -21.51
N SER A 103 1.69 19.71 -22.07
CA SER A 103 0.42 19.92 -21.38
C SER A 103 0.05 18.66 -20.61
N MET A 104 0.01 18.76 -19.28
CA MET A 104 -0.42 17.71 -18.37
C MET A 104 -1.92 17.79 -18.16
N GLU A 105 -2.55 16.64 -18.26
CA GLU A 105 -3.96 16.46 -17.94
C GLU A 105 -4.10 15.99 -16.50
N THR A 106 -5.19 16.42 -15.85
CA THR A 106 -5.62 15.74 -14.63
C THR A 106 -6.01 14.30 -14.95
N ILE A 107 -6.05 13.45 -13.92
CA ILE A 107 -6.58 12.09 -14.08
C ILE A 107 -8.01 12.16 -14.62
N GLU A 108 -8.82 13.10 -14.12
CA GLU A 108 -10.18 13.36 -14.60
C GLU A 108 -10.23 13.68 -16.11
N GLU A 109 -9.41 14.63 -16.58
CA GLU A 109 -9.37 15.06 -17.98
C GLU A 109 -8.95 13.91 -18.90
N ALA A 110 -7.92 13.16 -18.51
CA ALA A 110 -7.42 12.02 -19.25
C ALA A 110 -8.49 10.90 -19.34
N THR A 111 -9.16 10.61 -18.23
CA THR A 111 -10.24 9.62 -18.12
C THR A 111 -11.44 10.03 -18.98
N LYS A 112 -11.91 11.29 -18.89
CA LYS A 112 -13.02 11.77 -19.74
C LYS A 112 -12.72 11.64 -21.22
N ARG A 113 -11.52 12.05 -21.66
CA ARG A 113 -11.15 11.95 -23.09
C ARG A 113 -11.12 10.49 -23.56
N LEU A 114 -10.50 9.59 -22.79
CA LEU A 114 -10.43 8.17 -23.16
C LEU A 114 -11.84 7.58 -23.35
N TYR A 115 -12.75 7.88 -22.43
CA TYR A 115 -14.12 7.40 -22.51
C TYR A 115 -14.95 8.04 -23.62
N GLU A 116 -14.75 9.34 -23.90
CA GLU A 116 -15.36 10.00 -25.07
C GLU A 116 -14.92 9.34 -26.38
N GLU A 117 -13.62 9.02 -26.53
CA GLU A 117 -13.09 8.33 -27.71
C GLU A 117 -13.65 6.91 -27.86
N GLN A 118 -13.93 6.23 -26.75
CA GLN A 118 -14.49 4.88 -26.70
C GLN A 118 -16.02 4.85 -26.78
N GLY A 119 -16.69 6.00 -26.68
CA GLY A 119 -18.15 6.10 -26.69
C GLY A 119 -18.81 5.51 -25.44
N ILE A 120 -18.11 5.56 -24.30
CA ILE A 120 -18.60 5.04 -23.01
C ILE A 120 -19.64 6.00 -22.40
N ASP A 121 -20.58 5.44 -21.66
CA ASP A 121 -21.66 6.19 -21.00
C ASP A 121 -21.08 7.25 -20.04
N PRO A 122 -21.43 8.54 -20.17
CA PRO A 122 -21.00 9.59 -19.25
C PRO A 122 -21.22 9.29 -17.77
N GLU A 123 -22.24 8.51 -17.41
CA GLU A 123 -22.50 8.12 -16.03
C GLU A 123 -21.42 7.17 -15.49
N GLN A 124 -20.91 6.24 -16.33
CA GLN A 124 -19.80 5.35 -15.98
C GLN A 124 -18.49 6.13 -15.76
N VAL A 125 -18.30 7.19 -16.54
CA VAL A 125 -17.16 8.11 -16.39
C VAL A 125 -17.22 8.82 -15.04
N GLU A 126 -18.40 9.28 -14.62
CA GLU A 126 -18.61 9.92 -13.33
C GLU A 126 -18.33 8.97 -12.15
N TYR A 127 -18.73 7.70 -12.27
CA TYR A 127 -18.42 6.69 -11.25
C TYR A 127 -16.93 6.40 -11.12
N ASP A 128 -16.19 6.27 -12.23
CA ASP A 128 -14.73 6.07 -12.21
C ASP A 128 -14.02 7.26 -11.55
N ILE A 129 -14.32 8.48 -11.98
CA ILE A 129 -13.73 9.71 -11.43
C ILE A 129 -14.01 9.80 -9.93
N ALA A 130 -15.26 9.67 -9.51
CA ALA A 130 -15.64 9.77 -8.10
C ALA A 130 -14.97 8.66 -7.25
N ALA A 131 -14.87 7.44 -7.77
CA ALA A 131 -14.16 6.35 -7.08
C ALA A 131 -12.69 6.72 -6.83
N ARG A 132 -12.01 7.30 -7.83
CA ARG A 132 -10.60 7.73 -7.73
C ARG A 132 -10.40 8.92 -6.79
N GLU A 133 -11.28 9.91 -6.84
CA GLU A 133 -11.20 11.08 -5.96
C GLU A 133 -11.30 10.68 -4.49
N HIS A 134 -12.33 9.91 -4.15
CA HIS A 134 -12.53 9.40 -2.79
C HIS A 134 -11.39 8.46 -2.37
N TYR A 135 -10.87 7.62 -3.27
CA TYR A 135 -9.70 6.79 -2.99
C TYR A 135 -8.47 7.64 -2.62
N ASN A 136 -8.20 8.71 -3.39
CA ASN A 136 -7.08 9.61 -3.14
C ASN A 136 -7.26 10.40 -1.83
N ALA A 137 -8.47 10.86 -1.54
CA ALA A 137 -8.81 11.52 -0.28
C ALA A 137 -8.61 10.56 0.92
N ALA A 138 -9.05 9.31 0.80
CA ALA A 138 -8.85 8.28 1.81
C ALA A 138 -7.36 7.99 2.05
N VAL A 139 -6.57 7.86 0.98
CA VAL A 139 -5.11 7.65 1.07
C VAL A 139 -4.45 8.84 1.79
N THR A 140 -4.89 10.06 1.53
CA THR A 140 -4.39 11.27 2.17
C THR A 140 -4.71 11.26 3.67
N SER A 141 -5.96 11.01 4.04
CA SER A 141 -6.40 10.90 5.44
C SER A 141 -5.71 9.76 6.18
N TYR A 142 -5.51 8.62 5.53
CA TYR A 142 -4.79 7.48 6.07
C TYR A 142 -3.32 7.82 6.37
N LYS A 143 -2.63 8.50 5.45
CA LYS A 143 -1.25 8.98 5.68
C LYS A 143 -1.17 9.96 6.85
N ALA A 144 -2.21 10.75 7.05
CA ALA A 144 -2.37 11.64 8.20
C ALA A 144 -2.77 10.90 9.50
N LYS A 145 -3.01 9.58 9.46
CA LYS A 145 -3.52 8.73 10.55
C LYS A 145 -4.92 9.11 11.05
N ASP A 146 -5.67 9.85 10.22
CA ASP A 146 -7.09 10.10 10.45
C ASP A 146 -7.90 8.93 9.88
N TYR A 147 -7.89 7.81 10.59
CA TYR A 147 -8.56 6.60 10.16
C TYR A 147 -10.09 6.73 10.06
N PRO A 148 -10.79 7.51 10.91
CA PRO A 148 -12.22 7.77 10.73
C PRO A 148 -12.54 8.46 9.40
N THR A 149 -11.84 9.54 9.06
CA THR A 149 -12.05 10.23 7.77
C THR A 149 -11.64 9.33 6.61
N ALA A 150 -10.50 8.62 6.73
CA ALA A 150 -10.06 7.68 5.71
C ALA A 150 -11.10 6.56 5.46
N LEU A 151 -11.79 6.08 6.49
CA LEU A 151 -12.82 5.05 6.37
C LEU A 151 -14.03 5.58 5.59
N THR A 152 -14.52 6.77 5.95
CA THR A 152 -15.66 7.41 5.26
C THR A 152 -15.37 7.63 3.77
N GLU A 153 -14.20 8.15 3.45
CA GLU A 153 -13.80 8.37 2.05
C GLU A 153 -13.68 7.02 1.31
N MET A 154 -13.17 5.99 1.96
CA MET A 154 -13.05 4.68 1.33
C MET A 154 -14.41 3.98 1.13
N GLU A 155 -15.37 4.20 2.02
CA GLU A 155 -16.77 3.77 1.83
C GLU A 155 -17.37 4.40 0.57
N GLN A 156 -17.19 5.72 0.40
CA GLN A 156 -17.66 6.45 -0.77
C GLN A 156 -16.96 5.98 -2.06
N SER A 157 -15.64 5.79 -2.00
CA SER A 157 -14.83 5.26 -3.11
C SER A 157 -15.33 3.87 -3.54
N TYR A 158 -15.55 2.99 -2.57
CA TYR A 158 -15.96 1.61 -2.81
C TYR A 158 -17.41 1.51 -3.32
N GLU A 159 -18.31 2.40 -2.86
CA GLU A 159 -19.66 2.52 -3.41
C GLU A 159 -19.61 2.81 -4.91
N LYS A 160 -18.82 3.83 -5.33
CA LYS A 160 -18.67 4.20 -6.74
C LYS A 160 -17.99 3.13 -7.56
N TYR A 161 -16.92 2.51 -7.04
CA TYR A 161 -16.26 1.36 -7.65
C TYR A 161 -17.23 0.22 -7.99
N ASN A 162 -18.23 -0.05 -7.13
CA ASN A 162 -19.19 -1.11 -7.37
C ASN A 162 -20.19 -0.79 -8.48
N LEU A 163 -20.42 0.49 -8.78
CA LEU A 163 -21.30 0.98 -9.86
C LEU A 163 -20.61 0.97 -11.24
N ILE A 164 -19.29 0.83 -11.29
CA ILE A 164 -18.54 0.69 -12.54
C ILE A 164 -18.83 -0.68 -13.16
N GLU A 165 -19.36 -0.66 -14.37
CA GLU A 165 -19.67 -1.84 -15.20
C GLU A 165 -18.50 -2.21 -16.10
N GLU A 166 -17.71 -1.21 -16.53
CA GLU A 166 -16.55 -1.41 -17.41
C GLU A 166 -15.47 -2.24 -16.71
N GLU A 167 -15.29 -3.49 -17.16
CA GLU A 167 -14.38 -4.45 -16.52
C GLU A 167 -12.93 -3.96 -16.52
N GLU A 168 -12.50 -3.29 -17.59
CA GLU A 168 -11.13 -2.77 -17.75
C GLU A 168 -10.85 -1.66 -16.73
N ALA A 169 -11.77 -0.70 -16.60
CA ALA A 169 -11.70 0.36 -15.60
C ALA A 169 -11.72 -0.19 -14.17
N LYS A 170 -12.61 -1.15 -13.91
CA LYS A 170 -12.73 -1.81 -12.61
C LYS A 170 -11.46 -2.58 -12.24
N ALA A 171 -10.82 -3.23 -13.22
CA ALA A 171 -9.57 -3.94 -13.02
C ALA A 171 -8.40 -2.99 -12.64
N GLU A 172 -8.35 -1.77 -13.19
CA GLU A 172 -7.38 -0.75 -12.79
C GLU A 172 -7.58 -0.28 -11.33
N LEU A 173 -8.82 -0.27 -10.87
CA LEU A 173 -9.22 0.18 -9.54
C LEU A 173 -9.28 -0.94 -8.49
N ILE A 174 -8.75 -2.12 -8.79
CA ILE A 174 -8.73 -3.27 -7.87
C ILE A 174 -7.98 -2.99 -6.56
N SER A 175 -7.17 -1.92 -6.49
CA SER A 175 -6.54 -1.47 -5.25
C SER A 175 -7.52 -0.88 -4.23
N ILE A 176 -8.72 -0.45 -4.64
CA ILE A 176 -9.73 0.11 -3.74
C ILE A 176 -10.15 -0.92 -2.67
N PRO A 177 -10.68 -2.12 -3.00
CA PRO A 177 -11.06 -3.11 -1.99
C PRO A 177 -9.86 -3.55 -1.12
N ARG A 178 -8.66 -3.64 -1.70
CA ARG A 178 -7.41 -3.93 -0.98
C ARG A 178 -7.15 -2.91 0.11
N PHE A 179 -7.16 -1.62 -0.24
CA PHE A 179 -6.85 -0.54 0.68
C PHE A 179 -7.98 -0.35 1.70
N TYR A 180 -9.22 -0.59 1.29
CA TYR A 180 -10.36 -0.56 2.20
C TYR A 180 -10.24 -1.60 3.32
N ALA A 181 -9.80 -2.82 3.01
CA ALA A 181 -9.53 -3.83 4.04
C ALA A 181 -8.52 -3.32 5.10
N ILE A 182 -7.48 -2.60 4.67
CA ILE A 182 -6.45 -2.03 5.54
C ILE A 182 -7.04 -0.93 6.42
N VAL A 183 -7.77 0.02 5.83
CA VAL A 183 -8.38 1.13 6.59
C VAL A 183 -9.41 0.61 7.59
N ALA A 184 -10.22 -0.38 7.21
CA ALA A 184 -11.18 -1.02 8.10
C ALA A 184 -10.50 -1.68 9.32
N TYR A 185 -9.36 -2.36 9.11
CA TYR A 185 -8.55 -2.92 10.19
C TYR A 185 -8.10 -1.84 11.19
N PHE A 186 -7.47 -0.76 10.71
CA PHE A 186 -7.02 0.33 11.59
C PHE A 186 -8.16 1.06 12.30
N ASN A 187 -9.37 1.02 11.74
CA ASN A 187 -10.57 1.54 12.37
C ASN A 187 -11.27 0.54 13.33
N GLN A 188 -10.63 -0.60 13.62
CA GLN A 188 -11.18 -1.67 14.48
C GLN A 188 -12.50 -2.27 13.95
N LYS A 189 -12.69 -2.24 12.63
CA LYS A 189 -13.81 -2.89 11.94
C LYS A 189 -13.37 -4.25 11.40
N LEU A 190 -13.05 -5.17 12.32
CA LEU A 190 -12.39 -6.44 11.99
C LEU A 190 -13.21 -7.33 11.02
N GLU A 191 -14.53 -7.47 11.23
CA GLU A 191 -15.38 -8.27 10.34
C GLU A 191 -15.44 -7.69 8.93
N LEU A 192 -15.61 -6.36 8.81
CA LEU A 192 -15.56 -5.68 7.52
C LEU A 192 -14.19 -5.84 6.84
N SER A 193 -13.11 -5.71 7.60
CA SER A 193 -11.75 -5.93 7.09
C SER A 193 -11.56 -7.34 6.56
N LYS A 194 -12.11 -8.35 7.26
CA LYS A 194 -12.10 -9.75 6.84
C LYS A 194 -12.85 -9.95 5.52
N GLU A 195 -14.08 -9.45 5.41
CA GLU A 195 -14.90 -9.54 4.19
C GLU A 195 -14.17 -8.91 2.99
N LEU A 196 -13.57 -7.73 3.17
CA LEU A 196 -12.82 -7.04 2.12
C LEU A 196 -11.52 -7.77 1.74
N CYS A 197 -10.83 -8.40 2.70
CA CYS A 197 -9.68 -9.26 2.40
C CYS A 197 -10.10 -10.44 1.52
N GLU A 198 -11.19 -11.14 1.89
CA GLU A 198 -11.70 -12.29 1.14
C GLU A 198 -12.10 -11.91 -0.29
N LEU A 199 -12.82 -10.79 -0.43
CA LEU A 199 -13.18 -10.26 -1.74
C LEU A 199 -11.95 -9.92 -2.58
N TYR A 200 -10.97 -9.22 -2.02
CA TYR A 200 -9.76 -8.86 -2.75
C TYR A 200 -8.96 -10.10 -3.18
N LEU A 201 -8.79 -11.07 -2.27
CA LEU A 201 -8.08 -12.31 -2.54
C LEU A 201 -8.79 -13.19 -3.59
N ALA A 202 -10.12 -13.10 -3.72
CA ALA A 202 -10.83 -13.77 -4.83
C ALA A 202 -10.35 -13.26 -6.21
N MET A 203 -9.89 -12.01 -6.30
CA MET A 203 -9.35 -11.41 -7.53
C MET A 203 -7.82 -11.50 -7.62
N LYS A 204 -7.11 -11.44 -6.48
CA LYS A 204 -5.64 -11.51 -6.37
C LYS A 204 -5.24 -12.49 -5.26
N PRO A 205 -5.33 -13.81 -5.49
CA PRO A 205 -5.18 -14.82 -4.43
C PRO A 205 -3.78 -14.87 -3.80
N ASP A 206 -2.76 -14.43 -4.52
CA ASP A 206 -1.36 -14.55 -4.12
C ASP A 206 -0.77 -13.25 -3.52
N ASP A 207 -1.55 -12.22 -3.14
CA ASP A 207 -0.98 -11.02 -2.50
C ASP A 207 -0.53 -11.34 -1.05
N PRO A 208 0.79 -11.41 -0.78
CA PRO A 208 1.28 -11.81 0.53
C PRO A 208 0.95 -10.80 1.63
N ASN A 209 0.72 -9.53 1.29
CA ASN A 209 0.39 -8.51 2.27
C ASN A 209 -1.04 -8.69 2.79
N ILE A 210 -1.95 -9.07 1.90
CA ILE A 210 -3.36 -9.27 2.26
C ILE A 210 -3.58 -10.63 2.91
N LEU A 211 -2.86 -11.67 2.52
CA LEU A 211 -2.85 -12.94 3.25
C LEU A 211 -2.41 -12.74 4.71
N LYS A 212 -1.31 -11.99 4.92
CA LYS A 212 -0.85 -11.65 6.27
C LYS A 212 -1.86 -10.82 7.05
N LEU A 213 -2.54 -9.87 6.40
CA LEU A 213 -3.59 -9.09 7.03
C LEU A 213 -4.78 -9.98 7.42
N GLN A 214 -5.23 -10.86 6.54
CA GLN A 214 -6.31 -11.82 6.79
C GLN A 214 -6.01 -12.69 8.02
N GLU A 215 -4.80 -13.24 8.12
CA GLU A 215 -4.36 -14.02 9.29
C GLU A 215 -4.37 -13.18 10.58
N THR A 216 -3.93 -11.93 10.48
CA THR A 216 -3.89 -10.99 11.63
C THR A 216 -5.30 -10.68 12.11
N VAL A 217 -6.20 -10.31 11.20
CA VAL A 217 -7.61 -10.02 11.49
C VAL A 217 -8.30 -11.25 12.08
N ALA A 218 -8.08 -12.44 11.52
CA ALA A 218 -8.64 -13.69 12.02
C ALA A 218 -8.19 -13.98 13.47
N ARG A 219 -6.91 -13.75 13.78
CA ARG A 219 -6.38 -13.92 15.14
C ARG A 219 -6.98 -12.91 16.13
N GLU A 220 -7.12 -11.65 15.74
CA GLU A 220 -7.71 -10.62 16.61
C GLU A 220 -9.19 -10.87 16.91
N ILE A 221 -9.96 -11.32 15.90
CA ILE A 221 -11.35 -11.75 16.07
C ILE A 221 -11.42 -12.94 17.03
N ALA A 222 -10.57 -13.96 16.83
CA ALA A 222 -10.50 -15.12 17.71
C ALA A 222 -10.17 -14.73 19.16
N GLY A 223 -9.17 -13.86 19.36
CA GLY A 223 -8.77 -13.39 20.69
C GLY A 223 -9.86 -12.58 21.39
N THR A 224 -10.60 -11.74 20.67
CA THR A 224 -11.74 -10.99 21.24
C THR A 224 -12.86 -11.93 21.66
N SER A 225 -13.15 -12.95 20.83
CA SER A 225 -14.11 -14.01 21.16
C SER A 225 -13.68 -14.80 22.40
N ALA A 226 -12.41 -15.20 22.48
CA ALA A 226 -11.82 -15.91 23.61
C ALA A 226 -11.89 -15.09 24.91
N GLN A 227 -11.57 -13.80 24.85
CA GLN A 227 -11.64 -12.91 26.02
C GLN A 227 -13.07 -12.78 26.56
N ASN A 228 -14.07 -12.69 25.68
CA ASN A 228 -15.47 -12.63 26.09
C ASN A 228 -15.93 -13.94 26.75
N LEU A 229 -15.59 -15.09 26.16
CA LEU A 229 -15.87 -16.40 26.76
C LEU A 229 -15.16 -16.57 28.11
N TYR A 230 -13.93 -16.06 28.23
CA TYR A 230 -13.17 -16.12 29.48
C TYR A 230 -13.85 -15.34 30.59
N ASN A 231 -14.33 -14.12 30.32
CA ASN A 231 -15.05 -13.31 31.30
C ASN A 231 -16.28 -14.07 31.84
N ASN A 232 -17.05 -14.71 30.95
CA ASN A 232 -18.19 -15.55 31.34
C ASN A 232 -17.76 -16.78 32.17
N ALA A 233 -16.63 -17.41 31.82
CA ALA A 233 -16.10 -18.54 32.59
C ALA A 233 -15.71 -18.13 34.01
N ILE A 234 -15.13 -16.94 34.19
CA ILE A 234 -14.80 -16.37 35.50
C ILE A 234 -16.08 -16.12 36.33
N ASP A 235 -17.14 -15.61 35.73
CA ASP A 235 -18.42 -15.43 36.42
C ASP A 235 -19.00 -16.76 36.90
N LEU A 236 -18.91 -17.82 36.09
CA LEU A 236 -19.33 -19.16 36.49
C LEU A 236 -18.47 -19.70 37.65
N ILE A 237 -17.15 -19.53 37.60
CA ILE A 237 -16.24 -19.91 38.69
C ILE A 237 -16.60 -19.18 39.99
N ASN A 238 -16.88 -17.88 39.92
CA ASN A 238 -17.27 -17.07 41.09
C ASN A 238 -18.60 -17.52 41.69
N ASN A 239 -19.49 -18.07 40.85
CA ASN A 239 -20.77 -18.66 41.27
C ASN A 239 -20.65 -20.14 41.68
N ASN A 240 -19.43 -20.69 41.77
CA ASN A 240 -19.13 -22.10 42.06
C ASN A 240 -19.67 -23.10 41.01
N ASP A 241 -19.95 -22.65 39.78
CA ASP A 241 -20.31 -23.52 38.65
C ASP A 241 -19.08 -23.91 37.83
N ASP A 242 -18.27 -24.79 38.40
CA ASP A 242 -17.04 -25.29 37.77
C ASP A 242 -17.31 -26.14 36.52
N ALA A 243 -18.45 -26.83 36.48
CA ALA A 243 -18.87 -27.62 35.34
C ALA A 243 -19.22 -26.73 34.13
N GLY A 244 -19.96 -25.64 34.37
CA GLY A 244 -20.25 -24.61 33.37
C GLY A 244 -18.97 -23.92 32.89
N ALA A 245 -18.12 -23.48 33.81
CA ALA A 245 -16.86 -22.84 33.49
C ALA A 245 -15.95 -23.72 32.63
N THR A 246 -15.82 -25.01 32.97
CA THR A 246 -15.03 -25.99 32.20
C THR A 246 -15.48 -26.09 30.75
N LYS A 247 -16.79 -26.00 30.46
CA LYS A 247 -17.29 -26.03 29.07
C LYS A 247 -16.81 -24.82 28.28
N LEU A 248 -16.91 -23.62 28.86
CA LEU A 248 -16.45 -22.39 28.20
C LEU A 248 -14.92 -22.38 28.03
N LEU A 249 -14.16 -22.79 29.04
CA LEU A 249 -12.70 -22.85 28.98
C LEU A 249 -12.21 -23.85 27.92
N LYS A 250 -12.89 -24.98 27.74
CA LYS A 250 -12.62 -25.91 26.62
C LYS A 250 -12.88 -25.27 25.27
N GLN A 251 -14.00 -24.58 25.12
CA GLN A 251 -14.34 -23.86 23.88
C GLN A 251 -13.29 -22.79 23.54
N ILE A 252 -12.75 -22.08 24.55
CA ILE A 252 -11.65 -21.13 24.36
C ILE A 252 -10.42 -21.85 23.82
N ILE A 253 -9.99 -22.94 24.47
CA ILE A 253 -8.80 -23.70 24.07
C ILE A 253 -8.92 -24.29 22.65
N GLU A 254 -10.12 -24.70 22.24
CA GLU A 254 -10.39 -25.21 20.90
C GLU A 254 -10.31 -24.12 19.81
N ASN A 255 -10.77 -22.91 20.12
CA ASN A 255 -10.85 -21.80 19.16
C ASN A 255 -9.60 -20.91 19.15
N ASP A 256 -8.97 -20.72 20.31
CA ASP A 256 -7.75 -19.92 20.51
C ASP A 256 -6.80 -20.68 21.46
N PRO A 257 -6.00 -21.62 20.91
CA PRO A 257 -5.03 -22.39 21.69
C PRO A 257 -3.93 -21.55 22.35
N GLU A 258 -3.78 -20.27 21.98
CA GLU A 258 -2.80 -19.36 22.57
C GLU A 258 -3.37 -18.55 23.75
N PHE A 259 -4.66 -18.74 24.10
CA PHE A 259 -5.27 -18.09 25.24
C PHE A 259 -4.86 -18.74 26.58
N GLY A 260 -3.65 -18.43 27.05
CA GLY A 260 -3.01 -19.05 28.21
C GLY A 260 -3.88 -19.11 29.48
N LEU A 261 -4.63 -18.04 29.78
CA LEU A 261 -5.47 -17.94 30.97
C LEU A 261 -6.52 -19.05 31.06
N ALA A 262 -6.98 -19.60 29.93
CA ALA A 262 -7.93 -20.71 29.94
C ALA A 262 -7.32 -21.98 30.56
N TYR A 263 -6.07 -22.29 30.21
CA TYR A 263 -5.33 -23.41 30.80
C TYR A 263 -5.09 -23.20 32.30
N PHE A 264 -4.77 -21.98 32.74
CA PHE A 264 -4.57 -21.69 34.15
C PHE A 264 -5.84 -21.92 34.98
N GLN A 265 -7.01 -21.45 34.50
CA GLN A 265 -8.28 -21.68 35.20
C GLN A 265 -8.69 -23.16 35.20
N MET A 266 -8.46 -23.88 34.10
CA MET A 266 -8.67 -25.34 34.06
C MET A 266 -7.84 -26.05 35.13
N GLY A 267 -6.57 -25.65 35.30
CA GLY A 267 -5.72 -26.17 36.37
C GLY A 267 -6.29 -25.91 37.77
N LYS A 268 -6.83 -24.71 38.01
CA LYS A 268 -7.46 -24.36 39.29
C LYS A 268 -8.72 -25.17 39.57
N ILE A 269 -9.57 -25.36 38.56
CA ILE A 269 -10.76 -26.22 38.67
C ILE A 269 -10.34 -27.65 39.02
N LYS A 270 -9.39 -28.23 38.27
CA LYS A 270 -8.90 -29.59 38.50
C LYS A 270 -8.27 -29.78 39.88
N THR A 271 -7.63 -28.75 40.41
CA THR A 271 -7.11 -28.74 41.79
C THR A 271 -8.24 -28.82 42.81
N ARG A 272 -9.35 -28.08 42.63
CA ARG A 272 -10.53 -28.16 43.51
C ARG A 272 -11.25 -29.50 43.42
N GLU A 273 -11.16 -30.16 42.27
CA GLU A 273 -11.69 -31.51 42.04
C GLU A 273 -10.77 -32.63 42.55
N PHE A 274 -9.61 -32.30 43.13
CA PHE A 274 -8.57 -33.25 43.56
C PHE A 274 -7.96 -34.08 42.41
N GLU A 275 -8.13 -33.65 41.15
CA GLU A 275 -7.52 -34.25 39.96
C GLU A 275 -6.13 -33.65 39.69
N PHE A 276 -5.19 -33.90 40.60
CA PHE A 276 -3.89 -33.21 40.62
C PHE A 276 -3.01 -33.47 39.39
N GLU A 277 -3.01 -34.69 38.85
CA GLU A 277 -2.25 -35.03 37.64
C GLU A 277 -2.69 -34.21 36.43
N GLU A 278 -4.00 -34.01 36.26
CA GLU A 278 -4.57 -33.19 35.19
C GLU A 278 -4.33 -31.70 35.47
N ALA A 279 -4.46 -31.25 36.72
CA ALA A 279 -4.15 -29.87 37.10
C ALA A 279 -2.71 -29.48 36.70
N VAL A 280 -1.74 -30.35 36.99
CA VAL A 280 -0.33 -30.16 36.63
C VAL A 280 -0.16 -30.07 35.10
N LYS A 281 -0.86 -30.90 34.32
CA LYS A 281 -0.82 -30.82 32.85
C LYS A 281 -1.29 -29.45 32.36
N TYR A 282 -2.41 -28.95 32.88
CA TYR A 282 -2.96 -27.66 32.51
C TYR A 282 -2.03 -26.49 32.87
N TYR A 283 -1.46 -26.47 34.08
CA TYR A 283 -0.49 -25.44 34.46
C TYR A 283 0.78 -25.47 33.60
N LYS A 284 1.25 -26.65 33.20
CA LYS A 284 2.38 -26.77 32.26
C LYS A 284 2.04 -26.22 30.87
N GLN A 285 0.83 -26.43 30.38
CA GLN A 285 0.39 -25.83 29.11
C GLN A 285 0.29 -24.30 29.21
N PHE A 286 -0.26 -23.78 30.31
CA PHE A 286 -0.27 -22.34 30.56
C PHE A 286 1.13 -21.72 30.46
N LEU A 287 2.13 -22.31 31.11
CA LEU A 287 3.52 -21.85 31.06
C LEU A 287 4.19 -22.04 29.69
N LYS A 288 3.71 -22.98 28.87
CA LYS A 288 4.19 -23.17 27.50
C LYS A 288 3.67 -22.07 26.58
N VAL A 289 2.40 -21.68 26.76
CA VAL A 289 1.72 -20.67 25.94
C VAL A 289 2.16 -19.27 26.33
N ASP A 290 2.18 -18.95 27.63
CA ASP A 290 2.61 -17.64 28.13
C ASP A 290 3.63 -17.78 29.28
N PRO A 291 4.92 -18.05 28.96
CA PRO A 291 5.95 -18.26 29.96
C PRO A 291 6.28 -17.03 30.81
N ASN A 292 5.90 -15.83 30.36
CA ASN A 292 6.21 -14.56 31.01
C ASN A 292 4.98 -13.90 31.66
N HIS A 293 3.84 -14.59 31.70
CA HIS A 293 2.63 -14.08 32.35
C HIS A 293 2.88 -13.77 33.83
N LYS A 294 2.15 -12.78 34.38
CA LYS A 294 2.22 -12.42 35.81
C LYS A 294 1.88 -13.59 36.78
N LEU A 295 1.14 -14.58 36.30
CA LEU A 295 0.76 -15.79 37.07
C LEU A 295 1.75 -16.95 36.88
N ALA A 296 2.84 -16.76 36.12
CA ALA A 296 3.79 -17.85 35.84
C ALA A 296 4.49 -18.37 37.10
N ALA A 297 4.79 -17.50 38.08
CA ALA A 297 5.36 -17.92 39.35
C ALA A 297 4.39 -18.80 40.16
N GLU A 298 3.12 -18.38 40.24
CA GLU A 298 2.05 -19.14 40.90
C GLU A 298 1.84 -20.51 40.24
N ALA A 299 1.78 -20.56 38.91
CA ALA A 299 1.65 -21.82 38.18
C ALA A 299 2.82 -22.78 38.44
N LYS A 300 4.06 -22.28 38.54
CA LYS A 300 5.24 -23.09 38.88
C LYS A 300 5.15 -23.66 40.30
N GLU A 301 4.73 -22.84 41.26
CA GLU A 301 4.52 -23.28 42.65
C GLU A 301 3.44 -24.36 42.73
N LEU A 302 2.30 -24.14 42.08
CA LEU A 302 1.22 -25.13 42.02
C LEU A 302 1.66 -26.44 41.38
N ILE A 303 2.49 -26.41 40.32
CA ILE A 303 3.06 -27.63 39.74
C ILE A 303 3.88 -28.42 40.76
N VAL A 304 4.74 -27.75 41.54
CA VAL A 304 5.57 -28.42 42.56
C VAL A 304 4.68 -29.02 43.64
N THR A 305 3.82 -28.21 44.24
CA THR A 305 2.94 -28.61 45.36
C THR A 305 2.01 -29.77 45.00
N LEU A 306 1.51 -29.82 43.76
CA LEU A 306 0.58 -30.87 43.32
C LEU A 306 1.27 -32.11 42.77
N SER A 307 2.61 -32.11 42.68
CA SER A 307 3.40 -33.27 42.23
C SER A 307 4.03 -34.06 43.38
N GLU A 308 3.88 -33.59 44.63
CA GLU A 308 4.36 -34.23 45.87
C GLU A 308 3.28 -35.10 46.52
#